data_AF-A0A973E041-F1
#
_entry.id   AF-A0A973E041-F1
#
_cell.length_a   1.000
_cell.length_b   1.000
_cell.length_c   1.000
_cell.angle_alpha   90.00
_cell.angle_beta   90.00
_cell.angle_gamma   90.00
#
_symmetry.space_group_name_H-M   'P 1'
#
loop_
_entity.id
_entity.type
_entity.pdbx_description
1 polymer ?
#
loop_
_entity_poly.entity_id
_entity_poly.type
_entity_poly.pdbx_seq_one_letter_code
_entity_poly.pdbx_strand_id
1 'polypeptide(L)' 'MKIKQAIKIIGGQSETARRLGVAQSNVHRWHSGKAKIPAEYALEVEHLTSKKITRVDLRPDLRW' A
#
# COMPACT_ATOMS: atom_id res chain seq x y z
N MET A 1 1.64 10.58 -0.71
CA MET A 1 1.67 9.10 -0.61
C MET A 1 0.99 8.50 -1.83
N LYS A 2 1.69 7.68 -2.63
CA LYS A 2 1.16 7.11 -3.89
C LYS A 2 0.27 5.85 -3.72
N ILE A 3 -0.32 5.67 -2.54
CA ILE A 3 -1.10 4.46 -2.19
C ILE A 3 -2.28 4.20 -3.14
N LYS A 4 -2.96 5.25 -3.62
CA LYS A 4 -4.12 5.10 -4.52
C LYS A 4 -3.70 4.50 -5.87
N GLN A 5 -2.55 4.91 -6.37
CA GLN A 5 -1.96 4.37 -7.59
C GLN A 5 -1.51 2.92 -7.38
N ALA A 6 -0.89 2.62 -6.23
CA ALA A 6 -0.51 1.26 -5.89
C ALA A 6 -1.71 0.30 -5.86
N ILE A 7 -2.78 0.70 -5.16
CA ILE A 7 -4.05 -0.06 -5.09
C ILE A 7 -4.63 -0.27 -6.50
N LYS A 8 -4.59 0.74 -7.37
CA LYS A 8 -5.06 0.61 -8.76
C LYS A 8 -4.24 -0.40 -9.57
N ILE A 9 -2.91 -0.42 -9.39
CA ILE A 9 -2.01 -1.38 -10.07
C ILE A 9 -2.27 -2.81 -9.59
N ILE A 10 -2.50 -3.00 -8.28
CA ILE A 10 -2.73 -4.32 -7.68
C ILE A 10 -4.09 -4.91 -8.09
N GLY A 11 -5.08 -4.07 -8.42
CA GLY A 11 -6.42 -4.52 -8.84
C GLY A 11 -7.55 -4.07 -7.91
N GLY A 12 -7.31 -3.08 -7.05
CA GLY A 12 -8.33 -2.49 -6.17
C GLY A 12 -8.11 -2.81 -4.69
N GLN A 13 -8.95 -2.23 -3.84
CA GLN A 13 -8.80 -2.32 -2.38
C GLN A 13 -8.97 -3.76 -1.87
N SER A 14 -9.94 -4.50 -2.42
CA SER A 14 -10.22 -5.89 -2.03
C SER A 14 -9.09 -6.85 -2.42
N GLU A 15 -8.56 -6.73 -3.64
CA GLU A 15 -7.42 -7.56 -4.07
C GLU A 15 -6.15 -7.20 -3.29
N THR A 16 -5.91 -5.93 -3.03
CA THR A 16 -4.81 -5.48 -2.16
C THR A 16 -4.93 -6.10 -0.77
N ALA A 17 -6.12 -6.08 -0.17
CA ALA A 17 -6.38 -6.64 1.15
C ALA A 17 -6.11 -8.16 1.18
N ARG A 18 -6.60 -8.89 0.17
CA ARG A 18 -6.38 -10.33 0.00
C ARG A 18 -4.91 -10.68 -0.18
N ARG A 19 -4.17 -9.90 -0.98
CA ARG A 19 -2.73 -10.11 -1.25
C ARG A 19 -1.87 -9.86 -0.01
N LEU A 20 -2.23 -8.86 0.80
CA LEU A 20 -1.52 -8.47 2.02
C LEU A 20 -2.01 -9.23 3.27
N GLY A 21 -3.04 -10.08 3.16
CA GLY A 21 -3.61 -10.80 4.30
C GLY A 21 -4.28 -9.90 5.35
N VAL A 22 -4.72 -8.70 4.97
CA VAL A 22 -5.37 -7.73 5.88
C VAL A 22 -6.85 -7.55 5.59
N ALA A 23 -7.59 -6.99 6.54
CA ALA A 23 -8.97 -6.57 6.30
C ALA A 23 -9.02 -5.42 5.26
N GLN A 24 -10.03 -5.44 4.39
CA GLN A 24 -10.23 -4.38 3.38
C GLN A 24 -10.39 -2.99 4.03
N SER A 25 -10.94 -2.92 5.24
CA SER A 25 -11.04 -1.68 6.02
C SER A 25 -9.68 -1.04 6.33
N ASN A 26 -8.62 -1.83 6.52
CA ASN A 26 -7.26 -1.31 6.70
C ASN A 26 -6.76 -0.64 5.41
N VAL A 27 -6.98 -1.29 4.27
CA VAL A 27 -6.64 -0.73 2.95
C VAL A 27 -7.44 0.55 2.70
N HIS A 28 -8.72 0.59 3.07
CA HIS A 28 -9.54 1.78 3.00
C HIS A 28 -9.00 2.93 3.86
N ARG A 29 -8.52 2.66 5.07
CA ARG A 29 -7.88 3.67 5.94
C ARG A 29 -6.61 4.25 5.31
N TRP A 30 -5.81 3.43 4.65
CA TRP A 30 -4.63 3.92 3.92
C TRP A 30 -5.03 4.72 2.68
N HIS A 31 -6.00 4.22 1.91
CA HIS A 31 -6.53 4.89 0.72
C HIS A 31 -7.15 6.26 1.02
N SER A 32 -7.90 6.36 2.12
CA SER A 32 -8.53 7.60 2.59
C SER A 32 -7.57 8.55 3.30
N GLY A 33 -6.32 8.12 3.55
CA GLY A 33 -5.33 8.92 4.28
C GLY A 33 -5.57 9.01 5.78
N LYS A 34 -6.58 8.30 6.32
CA LYS A 34 -6.85 8.22 7.77
C LYS A 34 -5.75 7.51 8.54
N ALA A 35 -4.96 6.66 7.87
CA ALA A 35 -3.79 6.01 8.44
C ALA A 35 -2.67 5.92 7.40
N LYS A 36 -1.42 5.93 7.85
CA LYS A 36 -0.27 5.57 7.02
C LYS A 36 -0.18 4.05 6.90
N ILE A 37 0.31 3.56 5.77
CA ILE A 37 0.61 2.14 5.60
C ILE A 37 1.80 1.76 6.50
N PRO A 38 1.73 0.68 7.30
CA PRO A 38 2.87 0.18 8.06
C PRO A 38 4.06 -0.18 7.15
N ALA A 39 5.27 -0.18 7.70
CA ALA A 39 6.50 -0.37 6.93
C ALA A 39 6.55 -1.75 6.25
N GLU A 40 6.09 -2.80 6.94
CA GLU A 40 6.01 -4.17 6.42
C GLU A 40 5.17 -4.24 5.13
N TYR A 41 3.95 -3.68 5.14
CA TYR A 41 3.08 -3.69 3.98
C TYR A 41 3.56 -2.74 2.87
N ALA A 42 4.33 -1.70 3.20
CA ALA A 42 4.93 -0.84 2.18
C ALA A 42 5.94 -1.61 1.32
N LEU A 43 6.71 -2.54 1.93
CA LEU A 43 7.61 -3.44 1.21
C LEU A 43 6.81 -4.42 0.34
N GLU A 44 5.76 -5.04 0.90
CA GLU A 44 4.93 -5.96 0.13
C GLU A 44 4.25 -5.28 -1.06
N VAL A 45 3.72 -4.07 -0.88
CA VAL A 45 3.11 -3.28 -1.96
C VAL A 45 4.16 -2.94 -3.03
N GLU A 46 5.41 -2.65 -2.67
CA GLU A 46 6.49 -2.44 -3.64
C GLU A 46 6.72 -3.70 -4.50
N HIS A 47 6.72 -4.88 -3.88
CA HIS A 47 6.82 -6.16 -4.60
C HIS A 47 5.60 -6.42 -5.49
N LEU A 48 4.38 -6.21 -4.98
CA LEU A 48 3.14 -6.42 -5.73
C LEU A 48 2.95 -5.46 -6.90
N THR A 49 3.56 -4.27 -6.84
CA THR A 49 3.52 -3.30 -7.93
C THR A 49 4.69 -3.42 -8.89
N SER A 50 5.51 -4.47 -8.78
CA SER A 50 6.73 -4.67 -9.57
C SER A 50 7.65 -3.44 -9.54
N LYS A 51 7.83 -2.85 -8.36
CA LYS A 51 8.62 -1.62 -8.11
C LYS A 51 8.15 -0.38 -8.86
N LYS A 52 6.96 -0.38 -9.48
CA LYS A 52 6.35 0.84 -10.05
C LYS A 52 6.01 1.87 -8.97
N ILE A 53 5.68 1.40 -7.77
CA ILE A 53 5.55 2.21 -6.57
C ILE A 53 6.53 1.65 -5.54
N THR A 54 7.39 2.51 -4.99
CA THR A 54 8.39 2.10 -4.01
C THR A 54 7.92 2.33 -2.59
N ARG A 55 8.55 1.66 -1.62
CA ARG A 55 8.35 1.94 -0.18
C ARG A 55 8.58 3.41 0.17
N VAL A 56 9.44 4.10 -0.58
CA VAL A 56 9.75 5.54 -0.45
C VAL A 56 8.56 6.40 -0.85
N ASP A 57 7.85 6.02 -1.92
CA ASP A 57 6.65 6.71 -2.39
C ASP A 57 5.46 6.55 -1.42
N LEU A 58 5.46 5.44 -0.68
CA LEU A 58 4.42 5.08 0.28
C LEU A 58 4.70 5.68 1.67
N ARG A 59 5.94 5.60 2.13
CA ARG A 59 6.41 6.03 3.45
C ARG A 59 7.68 6.87 3.33
N PRO A 60 7.59 8.10 2.79
CA PRO A 60 8.74 9.00 2.71
C PRO A 60 9.23 9.48 4.09
N ASP A 61 8.43 9.27 5.14
CA ASP A 61 8.75 9.61 6.52
C ASP A 61 9.69 8.61 7.20
N LEU A 62 9.88 7.41 6.62
CA LEU A 62 10.80 6.42 7.15
C LEU A 62 12.17 6.55 6.49
N ARG A 63 13.22 6.26 7.28
CA ARG A 63 14.56 5.99 6.75
C ARG A 63 14.64 4.49 6.45
N TRP A 64 14.52 4.15 5.17
CA TRP A 64 14.52 2.79 4.61
C TRP A 64 15.91 2.37 4.13
#